data_AF-A0A956WKP9-F1
#
_entry.id   AF-A0A956WKP9-F1
#
_cell.length_a   1.000
_cell.length_b   1.000
_cell.length_c   1.000
_cell.angle_alpha   90.00
_cell.angle_beta   90.00
_cell.angle_gamma   90.00
#
_symmetry.space_group_name_H-M   'P 1'
#
loop_
_entity.id
_entity.type
_entity.pdbx_description
1 polymer ?
#
loop_
_entity_poly.entity_id
_entity_poly.type
_entity_poly.pdbx_seq_one_letter_code
_entity_poly.pdbx_strand_id
1 'polypeptide(L)'
;GQVAPVPVVDQPWGLIDEGIYAIANRNQSEDHTARDYRLAGFFGYRDQIEGGELYVAKRWAIEAALNSGYTAILEDPEVIEAYNSWLPDPSMLDTINALMAAGAIPKVWQTFWFEEWNAQAMTELPKACLGQSPVEEVHANLKKLAEDLAARYS
;
A
#
# COMPACT_ATOMS: atom_id res chain seq x y z
N GLY A 1 1.16 12.69 -17.93
CA GLY A 1 0.43 13.73 -17.17
C GLY A 1 1.23 13.97 -15.91
N GLN A 2 1.34 15.21 -15.46
CA GLN A 2 2.04 15.52 -14.21
C GLN A 2 1.11 15.25 -13.03
N VAL A 3 1.65 14.69 -11.94
CA VAL A 3 0.90 14.36 -10.72
C VAL A 3 1.27 15.37 -9.63
N ALA A 4 0.28 15.95 -8.95
CA ALA A 4 0.51 16.89 -7.84
C ALA A 4 -0.05 16.29 -6.52
N PRO A 5 0.80 16.03 -5.50
CA PRO A 5 0.34 15.56 -4.20
C PRO A 5 -0.34 16.69 -3.41
N VAL A 6 -1.31 16.33 -2.57
CA VAL A 6 -1.98 17.27 -1.65
C VAL A 6 -1.27 17.22 -0.29
N PRO A 7 -0.89 18.36 0.32
CA PRO A 7 -0.25 18.38 1.63
C PRO A 7 -1.07 17.70 2.73
N VAL A 8 -0.39 17.07 3.68
CA VAL A 8 -1.02 16.56 4.92
C VAL A 8 -1.50 17.76 5.74
N VAL A 9 -2.80 17.84 6.02
CA VAL A 9 -3.42 18.87 6.86
C VAL A 9 -4.18 18.19 8.00
N ASP A 10 -3.54 18.07 9.17
CA ASP A 10 -4.04 17.50 10.44
C ASP A 10 -4.77 16.14 10.39
N GLN A 11 -4.95 15.58 9.21
CA GLN A 11 -5.62 14.33 8.88
C GLN A 11 -4.85 13.74 7.68
N PRO A 12 -4.11 12.65 7.87
CA PRO A 12 -3.48 11.95 6.76
C PRO A 12 -4.57 11.17 6.01
N TRP A 13 -5.22 11.82 5.05
CA TRP A 13 -6.17 11.17 4.14
C TRP A 13 -5.48 10.20 3.16
N GLY A 14 -4.14 10.21 3.14
CA GLY A 14 -3.33 9.32 2.32
C GLY A 14 -3.31 7.91 2.91
N LEU A 15 -3.77 6.95 2.12
CA LEU A 15 -3.60 5.53 2.38
C LEU A 15 -2.32 5.08 1.67
N ILE A 16 -1.39 4.49 2.42
CA ILE A 16 -0.27 3.76 1.83
C ILE A 16 -0.77 2.32 1.61
N ASP A 17 -0.88 1.93 0.35
CA ASP A 17 -1.08 0.54 -0.03
C ASP A 17 0.29 -0.08 -0.35
N GLU A 18 0.58 -1.21 0.26
CA GLU A 18 1.88 -1.88 0.18
C GLU A 18 1.76 -3.19 -0.59
N GLY A 19 2.51 -3.31 -1.68
CA GLY A 19 2.67 -4.59 -2.37
C GLY A 19 3.58 -5.52 -1.58
N ILE A 20 3.10 -6.70 -1.22
CA ILE A 20 3.90 -7.74 -0.55
C ILE A 20 4.11 -8.95 -1.46
N TYR A 21 5.30 -9.54 -1.38
CA TYR A 21 5.59 -10.83 -2.00
C TYR A 21 5.31 -11.95 -0.99
N ALA A 22 4.33 -12.78 -1.29
CA ALA A 22 3.95 -13.93 -0.47
C ALA A 22 4.22 -15.25 -1.20
N ILE A 23 4.76 -16.23 -0.48
CA ILE A 23 4.96 -17.59 -0.99
C ILE A 23 3.93 -18.48 -0.33
N ALA A 24 3.03 -19.04 -1.13
CA ALA A 24 2.03 -19.98 -0.64
C ALA A 24 2.69 -21.32 -0.26
N ASN A 25 2.32 -21.88 0.88
CA ASN A 25 2.65 -23.26 1.19
C ASN A 25 1.69 -24.18 0.42
N ARG A 26 2.22 -24.93 -0.55
CA ARG A 26 1.49 -25.93 -1.34
C ARG A 26 2.07 -27.34 -1.15
N ASN A 27 2.77 -27.57 -0.04
CA ASN A 27 3.52 -28.81 0.25
C ASN A 27 4.59 -29.13 -0.81
N GLN A 28 5.20 -28.11 -1.42
CA GLN A 28 6.34 -28.27 -2.31
C GLN A 28 7.59 -28.74 -1.55
N SER A 29 8.57 -29.31 -2.28
CA SER A 29 9.86 -29.73 -1.69
C SER A 29 10.65 -28.54 -1.13
N GLU A 30 11.60 -28.82 -0.24
CA GLU A 30 12.52 -27.81 0.30
C GLU A 30 13.30 -27.09 -0.82
N ASP A 31 13.79 -27.84 -1.81
CA ASP A 31 14.51 -27.27 -2.97
C ASP A 31 13.65 -26.30 -3.78
N HIS A 32 12.37 -26.63 -3.97
CA HIS A 32 11.43 -25.76 -4.67
C HIS A 32 11.12 -24.51 -3.83
N THR A 33 10.85 -24.69 -2.54
CA THR A 33 10.63 -23.59 -1.60
C THR A 33 11.82 -22.63 -1.60
N ALA A 34 13.04 -23.15 -1.57
CA ALA A 34 14.25 -22.33 -1.62
C ALA A 34 14.37 -21.54 -2.94
N ARG A 35 13.92 -22.11 -4.07
CA ARG A 35 13.86 -21.39 -5.35
C ARG A 35 12.82 -20.27 -5.33
N ASP A 36 11.65 -20.53 -4.76
CA ASP A 36 10.58 -19.53 -4.62
C ASP A 36 11.05 -18.35 -3.76
N TYR A 37 11.73 -18.63 -2.64
CA TYR A 37 12.32 -17.59 -1.79
C TYR A 37 13.39 -16.77 -2.50
N ARG A 38 14.24 -17.40 -3.32
CA ARG A 38 15.22 -16.65 -4.13
C ARG A 38 14.55 -15.72 -5.13
N LEU A 39 13.47 -16.18 -5.78
CA LEU A 39 12.71 -15.36 -6.71
C LEU A 39 12.02 -14.19 -5.99
N ALA A 40 11.31 -14.47 -4.90
CA ALA A 40 10.67 -13.45 -4.09
C ALA A 40 11.69 -12.44 -3.53
N GLY A 41 12.86 -12.90 -3.07
CA GLY A 41 13.95 -12.05 -2.61
C GLY A 41 14.51 -11.15 -3.71
N PHE A 42 14.67 -11.66 -4.93
CA PHE A 42 15.11 -10.85 -6.07
C PHE A 42 14.14 -9.71 -6.41
N PHE A 43 12.83 -9.97 -6.35
CA PHE A 43 11.83 -8.94 -6.62
C PHE A 43 11.61 -7.99 -5.44
N GLY A 44 11.63 -8.51 -4.22
CA GLY A 44 11.21 -7.80 -3.02
C GLY A 44 12.32 -7.26 -2.14
N TYR A 45 13.58 -7.68 -2.32
CA TYR A 45 14.70 -7.28 -1.47
C TYR A 45 15.99 -7.16 -2.30
N ARG A 46 17.12 -7.56 -1.73
CA ARG A 46 18.43 -7.56 -2.37
C ARG A 46 18.61 -8.78 -3.23
N ASP A 47 19.34 -8.61 -4.32
CA ASP A 47 19.90 -9.75 -5.03
C ASP A 47 20.77 -10.62 -4.09
N GLN A 48 20.96 -11.88 -4.44
CA GLN A 48 21.62 -12.87 -3.58
C GLN A 48 23.16 -12.81 -3.64
N ILE A 49 23.73 -11.70 -4.12
CA ILE A 49 25.18 -11.48 -4.14
C ILE A 49 25.58 -10.82 -2.81
N GLU A 50 26.78 -11.09 -2.32
CA GLU A 50 27.32 -10.40 -1.14
C GLU A 50 27.39 -8.88 -1.42
N GLY A 51 26.74 -8.08 -0.59
CA GLY A 51 26.57 -6.64 -0.84
C GLY A 51 25.48 -6.31 -1.86
N GLY A 52 24.63 -7.28 -2.22
CA GLY A 52 23.62 -7.19 -3.28
C GLY A 52 22.71 -5.97 -3.21
N GLU A 53 22.23 -5.53 -4.36
CA GLU A 53 21.52 -4.26 -4.52
C GLU A 53 20.00 -4.43 -4.47
N LEU A 54 19.28 -3.37 -4.11
CA LEU A 54 17.81 -3.30 -4.16
C LEU A 54 17.32 -3.06 -5.61
N TYR A 55 17.82 -3.87 -6.54
CA TYR A 55 17.73 -3.63 -7.98
C TYR A 55 16.29 -3.46 -8.49
N VAL A 56 15.40 -4.40 -8.15
CA VAL A 56 14.00 -4.35 -8.62
C VAL A 56 13.23 -3.21 -7.96
N ALA A 57 13.44 -2.97 -6.66
CA ALA A 57 12.80 -1.88 -5.94
C ALA A 57 13.18 -0.51 -6.54
N LYS A 58 14.46 -0.30 -6.86
CA LYS A 58 14.93 0.91 -7.55
C LYS A 58 14.26 1.10 -8.90
N ARG A 59 14.17 0.03 -9.70
CA ARG A 59 13.51 0.09 -11.02
C ARG A 59 12.04 0.44 -10.91
N TRP A 60 11.31 -0.14 -9.95
CA TRP A 60 9.91 0.22 -9.74
C TRP A 60 9.70 1.68 -9.34
N ALA A 61 10.58 2.20 -8.48
CA ALA A 61 10.56 3.62 -8.09
C ALA A 61 10.81 4.55 -9.29
N ILE A 62 11.79 4.22 -10.14
CA ILE A 62 12.15 5.06 -11.30
C ILE A 62 11.11 4.95 -12.42
N GLU A 63 10.77 3.73 -12.83
CA GLU A 63 10.01 3.47 -14.06
C GLU A 63 8.50 3.63 -13.87
N ALA A 64 7.98 3.40 -12.66
CA ALA A 64 6.55 3.38 -12.38
C ALA A 64 6.12 4.36 -11.28
N ALA A 65 7.04 5.14 -10.72
CA ALA A 65 6.80 5.96 -9.51
C ALA A 65 6.20 5.14 -8.36
N LEU A 66 6.51 3.84 -8.32
CA LEU A 66 6.09 2.96 -7.24
C LEU A 66 7.06 3.19 -6.09
N ASN A 67 6.58 3.88 -5.06
CA ASN A 67 7.36 4.20 -3.86
C ASN A 67 7.99 2.91 -3.26
N SER A 68 8.90 3.06 -2.30
CA SER A 68 9.60 1.93 -1.68
C SER A 68 9.50 1.98 -0.16
N GLY A 69 9.33 0.81 0.45
CA GLY A 69 9.51 0.65 1.90
C GLY A 69 10.98 0.74 2.35
N TYR A 70 11.93 0.81 1.41
CA TYR A 70 13.36 0.91 1.70
C TYR A 70 13.85 2.35 1.59
N THR A 71 14.25 2.95 2.71
CA THR A 71 14.80 4.31 2.75
C THR A 71 15.97 4.51 1.79
N ALA A 72 16.85 3.51 1.67
CA ALA A 72 18.00 3.56 0.76
C ALA A 72 17.61 3.72 -0.72
N ILE A 73 16.39 3.33 -1.12
CA ILE A 73 15.87 3.58 -2.47
C ILE A 73 15.34 5.00 -2.58
N LEU A 74 14.62 5.49 -1.57
CA LEU A 74 14.02 6.83 -1.61
C LEU A 74 15.06 7.96 -1.58
N GLU A 75 16.21 7.68 -0.97
CA GLU A 75 17.35 8.59 -0.90
C GLU A 75 18.32 8.43 -2.09
N ASP A 76 18.08 7.47 -2.99
CA ASP A 76 18.94 7.26 -4.16
C ASP A 76 18.82 8.45 -5.14
N PRO A 77 19.95 9.05 -5.56
CA PRO A 77 19.94 10.21 -6.45
C PRO A 77 19.18 9.99 -7.77
N GLU A 78 19.25 8.79 -8.36
CA GLU A 78 18.55 8.49 -9.61
C GLU A 78 17.03 8.37 -9.39
N VAL A 79 16.62 7.91 -8.21
CA VAL A 79 15.20 7.86 -7.83
C VAL A 79 14.67 9.28 -7.60
N ILE A 80 15.41 10.12 -6.89
CA ILE A 80 15.05 11.53 -6.68
C ILE A 80 14.95 12.27 -8.02
N GLU A 81 15.91 12.06 -8.93
CA GLU A 81 15.88 12.62 -10.27
C GLU A 81 14.65 12.17 -11.05
N ALA A 82 14.34 10.87 -11.03
CA ALA A 82 13.15 10.33 -11.67
C ALA A 82 11.88 10.97 -11.11
N TYR A 83 11.70 11.02 -9.79
CA TYR A 83 10.53 11.65 -9.14
C TYR A 83 10.37 13.12 -9.55
N ASN A 84 11.46 13.89 -9.54
CA ASN A 84 11.43 15.29 -9.96
C ASN A 84 11.03 15.47 -11.44
N SER A 85 11.24 14.47 -12.29
CA SER A 85 10.79 14.49 -13.69
C SER A 85 9.29 14.22 -13.84
N TRP A 86 8.69 13.47 -12.91
CA TRP A 86 7.25 13.16 -12.89
C TRP A 86 6.42 14.27 -12.28
N LEU A 87 7.02 14.99 -11.32
CA LEU A 87 6.37 16.08 -10.59
C LEU A 87 6.32 17.38 -11.42
N PRO A 88 5.27 18.20 -11.25
CA PRO A 88 5.22 19.52 -11.86
C PRO A 88 6.17 20.51 -11.18
N ASP A 89 6.54 20.28 -9.92
CA ASP A 89 7.48 21.09 -9.14
C ASP A 89 8.31 20.17 -8.21
N PRO A 90 9.65 20.19 -8.30
CA PRO A 90 10.53 19.39 -7.43
C PRO A 90 10.29 19.58 -5.92
N SER A 91 9.84 20.75 -5.48
CA SER A 91 9.51 21.00 -4.06
C SER A 91 8.37 20.12 -3.53
N MET A 92 7.57 19.52 -4.43
CA MET A 92 6.51 18.58 -4.06
C MET A 92 7.04 17.23 -3.57
N LEU A 93 8.33 16.92 -3.77
CA LEU A 93 8.93 15.72 -3.20
C LEU A 93 8.88 15.72 -1.67
N ASP A 94 9.07 16.89 -1.04
CA ASP A 94 8.92 17.05 0.41
C ASP A 94 7.50 16.74 0.87
N THR A 95 6.50 17.07 0.03
CA THR A 95 5.10 16.74 0.32
C THR A 95 4.85 15.24 0.26
N ILE A 96 5.44 14.53 -0.70
CA ILE A 96 5.37 13.07 -0.79
C ILE A 96 6.03 12.43 0.44
N ASN A 97 7.21 12.89 0.82
CA ASN A 97 7.92 12.37 1.99
C ASN A 97 7.13 12.59 3.28
N ALA A 98 6.49 13.75 3.44
CA ALA A 98 5.61 14.02 4.57
C ALA A 98 4.36 13.12 4.59
N LEU A 99 3.75 12.85 3.42
CA LEU A 99 2.64 11.90 3.30
C LEU A 99 3.05 10.48 3.72
N MET A 100 4.21 10.02 3.26
CA MET A 100 4.73 8.70 3.61
C MET A 100 5.05 8.58 5.11
N ALA A 101 5.66 9.61 5.71
CA ALA A 101 5.98 9.63 7.13
C ALA A 101 4.73 9.71 8.03
N ALA A 102 3.64 10.31 7.54
CA ALA A 102 2.38 10.40 8.26
C ALA A 102 1.45 9.19 8.04
N GLY A 103 1.77 8.31 7.08
CA GLY A 103 0.96 7.15 6.75
C GLY A 103 0.80 6.22 7.95
N ALA A 104 -0.44 5.82 8.22
CA ALA A 104 -0.76 4.89 9.28
C ALA A 104 -1.55 3.71 8.71
N ILE A 105 -1.20 2.50 9.13
CA ILE A 105 -1.97 1.30 8.80
C ILE A 105 -3.26 1.30 9.64
N PRO A 106 -4.45 1.33 9.03
CA PRO A 106 -5.70 1.23 9.78
C PRO A 106 -5.77 -0.07 10.58
N LYS A 107 -5.95 0.03 11.90
CA LYS A 107 -6.00 -1.16 12.79
C LYS A 107 -7.07 -2.17 12.39
N VAL A 108 -8.16 -1.71 11.77
CA VAL A 108 -9.24 -2.58 11.30
C VAL A 108 -8.77 -3.59 10.25
N TRP A 109 -7.74 -3.27 9.45
CA TRP A 109 -7.16 -4.19 8.45
C TRP A 109 -6.51 -5.43 9.07
N GLN A 110 -6.16 -5.36 10.36
CA GLN A 110 -5.58 -6.49 11.09
C GLN A 110 -6.66 -7.46 11.63
N THR A 111 -7.93 -7.22 11.31
CA THR A 111 -9.03 -8.11 11.69
C THR A 111 -9.32 -9.08 10.54
N PHE A 112 -9.53 -10.36 10.87
CA PHE A 112 -9.79 -11.41 9.87
C PHE A 112 -11.03 -11.15 9.01
N TRP A 113 -11.99 -10.40 9.53
CA TRP A 113 -13.25 -10.12 8.86
C TRP A 113 -13.25 -8.85 8.00
N PHE A 114 -12.17 -8.08 8.01
CA PHE A 114 -12.13 -6.78 7.34
C PHE A 114 -12.47 -6.88 5.84
N GLU A 115 -11.95 -7.87 5.13
CA GLU A 115 -12.18 -8.01 3.68
C GLU A 115 -13.66 -8.25 3.34
N GLU A 116 -14.38 -9.02 4.16
CA GLU A 116 -15.83 -9.20 3.98
C GLU A 116 -16.60 -7.88 4.21
N TRP A 117 -16.21 -7.14 5.25
CA TRP A 117 -16.79 -5.83 5.52
C TRP A 117 -16.49 -4.84 4.38
N ASN A 118 -15.25 -4.80 3.92
CA ASN A 118 -14.76 -3.89 2.88
C ASN A 118 -15.47 -4.13 1.55
N ALA A 119 -15.69 -5.39 1.17
CA ALA A 119 -16.44 -5.75 -0.03
C ALA A 119 -17.86 -5.14 -0.03
N GLN A 120 -18.55 -5.15 1.12
CA GLN A 120 -19.85 -4.49 1.24
C GLN A 120 -19.72 -2.96 1.28
N ALA A 121 -18.74 -2.43 2.03
CA ALA A 121 -18.51 -1.00 2.15
C ALA A 121 -18.25 -0.33 0.79
N MET A 122 -17.51 -0.98 -0.10
CA MET A 122 -17.25 -0.50 -1.46
C MET A 122 -18.51 -0.40 -2.34
N THR A 123 -19.60 -1.06 -1.95
CA THR A 123 -20.91 -0.95 -2.62
C THR A 123 -21.82 0.06 -1.93
N GLU A 124 -21.79 0.15 -0.60
CA GLU A 124 -22.70 1.00 0.18
C GLU A 124 -22.24 2.46 0.29
N LEU A 125 -20.94 2.71 0.50
CA LEU A 125 -20.41 4.07 0.65
C LEU A 125 -20.70 4.97 -0.56
N PRO A 126 -20.57 4.50 -1.83
CA PRO A 126 -20.95 5.32 -2.98
C PRO A 126 -22.41 5.76 -2.96
N LYS A 127 -23.34 4.96 -2.41
CA LYS A 127 -24.76 5.33 -2.33
C LYS A 127 -24.97 6.55 -1.44
N ALA A 128 -24.25 6.63 -0.32
CA ALA A 128 -24.27 7.80 0.55
C ALA A 128 -23.66 9.03 -0.16
N CYS A 129 -22.47 8.88 -0.77
CA CYS A 129 -21.79 9.97 -1.47
C CYS A 129 -22.60 10.55 -2.64
N LEU A 130 -23.35 9.69 -3.34
CA LEU A 130 -24.19 10.06 -4.47
C LEU A 130 -25.62 10.50 -4.06
N GLY A 131 -25.92 10.52 -2.76
CA GLY A 131 -27.26 10.88 -2.25
C GLY A 131 -28.36 9.86 -2.58
N GLN A 132 -28.00 8.63 -2.93
CA GLN A 132 -28.92 7.53 -3.22
C GLN A 132 -29.46 6.87 -1.94
N SER A 133 -28.78 7.05 -0.81
CA SER A 133 -29.20 6.58 0.50
C SER A 133 -28.75 7.57 1.58
N PRO A 134 -29.51 7.75 2.68
CA PRO A 134 -29.07 8.58 3.80
C PRO A 134 -27.74 8.10 4.39
N VAL A 135 -26.88 9.04 4.79
CA VAL A 135 -25.55 8.74 5.37
C VAL A 135 -25.73 7.93 6.66
N GLU A 136 -26.71 8.28 7.48
CA GLU A 136 -27.00 7.63 8.75
C GLU A 136 -27.41 6.17 8.57
N GLU A 137 -28.16 5.89 7.50
CA GLU A 137 -28.60 4.53 7.17
C GLU A 137 -27.43 3.66 6.72
N VAL A 138 -26.63 4.16 5.76
CA VAL A 138 -25.43 3.45 5.29
C VAL A 138 -24.47 3.18 6.44
N HIS A 139 -24.23 4.18 7.29
CA HIS A 139 -23.38 4.04 8.47
C HIS A 139 -23.93 3.00 9.45
N ALA A 140 -25.22 3.02 9.77
CA ALA A 140 -25.84 2.06 10.68
C ALA A 140 -25.72 0.62 10.15
N ASN A 141 -25.94 0.43 8.84
CA ASN A 141 -25.84 -0.88 8.20
C ASN A 141 -24.41 -1.43 8.21
N LEU A 142 -23.42 -0.61 7.84
CA LEU A 142 -22.01 -1.03 7.87
C LEU A 142 -21.50 -1.27 9.28
N LYS A 143 -21.96 -0.49 10.27
CA LYS A 143 -21.64 -0.75 11.67
C LYS A 143 -22.20 -2.09 12.14
N LYS A 144 -23.47 -2.37 11.87
CA LYS A 144 -24.11 -3.64 12.21
C LYS A 144 -23.36 -4.82 11.56
N LEU A 145 -22.98 -4.69 10.29
CA LEU A 145 -22.20 -5.72 9.60
C LEU A 145 -20.86 -5.98 10.31
N ALA A 146 -20.14 -4.93 10.73
CA ALA A 146 -18.90 -5.08 11.48
C ALA A 146 -19.12 -5.82 12.83
N GLU A 147 -20.20 -5.52 13.55
CA GLU A 147 -20.57 -6.19 14.80
C GLU A 147 -20.89 -7.69 14.56
N ASP A 148 -21.69 -7.99 13.54
CA ASP A 148 -22.08 -9.36 13.17
C ASP A 148 -20.84 -10.20 12.73
N LEU A 149 -19.94 -9.58 11.96
CA LEU A 149 -18.70 -10.21 11.51
C LEU A 149 -17.71 -10.42 12.66
N ALA A 150 -17.54 -9.42 13.54
CA ALA A 150 -16.69 -9.55 14.70
C ALA A 150 -17.15 -10.71 15.61
N ALA A 151 -18.45 -10.87 15.81
CA ALA A 151 -19.02 -11.98 16.58
C ALA A 151 -18.87 -13.36 15.90
N ARG A 152 -18.82 -13.39 14.55
CA ARG A 152 -18.64 -14.64 13.79
C ARG A 152 -17.22 -15.19 13.90
N TYR A 153 -16.23 -14.30 13.95
CA TYR A 153 -14.80 -14.63 13.90
C TYR A 153 -14.09 -14.52 15.26
N SER A 154 -14.82 -14.18 16.33
CA SER A 154 -14.34 -14.15 17.72
C SER A 154 -14.33 -15.52 18.40
#